data_AF-A0AAN5HZQ3-F1
#
_entry.id   AF-A0AAN5HZQ3-F1
#
_cell.length_a   1.000
_cell.length_b   1.000
_cell.length_c   1.000
_cell.angle_alpha   90.00
_cell.angle_beta   90.00
_cell.angle_gamma   90.00
#
_symmetry.space_group_name_H-M   'P 1'
#
loop_
_entity.id
_entity.type
_entity.pdbx_description
1 polymer ?
#
loop_
_entity_poly.entity_id
_entity_poly.type
_entity_poly.pdbx_seq_one_letter_code
_entity_poly.pdbx_strand_id
1 'polypeptide(L)'
;IGFGSNLLALFLVVTKSANELAEYRKLLIIFLLSDLVLTVLQDLLKPAVVVSGDLFLVFSYSDLQSKWLLSAYAGCISISFVIFSFHFLFRALTISSKRLFVVHLDWKKLTFVCAIFLGEGALYTVASYNAMSCGEGY
;
A
#
# COMPACT_ATOMS: atom_id res chain seq x y z
N ILE A 1 4.13 12.23 11.68
CA ILE A 1 5.52 11.80 11.36
C ILE A 1 5.60 11.20 9.95
N GLY A 2 4.73 10.23 9.60
CA GLY A 2 4.74 9.56 8.29
C GLY A 2 4.74 10.48 7.05
N PHE A 3 3.98 11.57 7.07
CA PHE A 3 3.87 12.46 5.91
C PHE A 3 5.20 13.12 5.52
N GLY A 4 5.93 13.63 6.52
CA GLY A 4 7.25 14.23 6.32
C GLY A 4 8.30 13.21 5.90
N SER A 5 8.26 12.00 6.47
CA SER A 5 9.17 10.91 6.11
C SER A 5 8.96 10.44 4.67
N ASN A 6 7.71 10.34 4.20
CA ASN A 6 7.40 9.95 2.82
C ASN A 6 7.80 11.00 1.81
N LEU A 7 7.58 12.28 2.11
CA LEU A 7 8.05 13.39 1.27
C LEU A 7 9.58 13.43 1.18
N LEU A 8 10.26 13.24 2.31
CA LEU A 8 11.72 13.19 2.33
C LEU A 8 12.26 11.97 1.57
N ALA A 9 11.62 10.81 1.72
CA ALA A 9 11.98 9.61 0.97
C ALA A 9 11.73 9.79 -0.53
N LEU A 10 10.61 10.40 -0.93
CA LEU A 10 10.32 10.73 -2.32
C LEU A 10 11.37 11.69 -2.88
N PHE A 11 11.75 12.72 -2.12
CA PHE A 11 12.83 13.63 -2.49
C PHE A 11 14.15 12.89 -2.67
N LEU A 12 14.58 12.06 -1.71
CA LEU A 12 15.84 11.32 -1.80
C LEU A 12 15.88 10.33 -2.98
N VAL A 13 14.75 9.69 -3.25
CA VAL A 13 14.59 8.76 -4.37
C VAL A 13 14.65 9.51 -5.69
N VAL A 14 14.12 10.73 -5.74
CA VAL A 14 14.15 11.55 -6.95
C VAL A 14 15.54 12.12 -7.22
N THR A 15 16.21 12.62 -6.18
CA THR A 15 17.43 13.42 -6.30
C THR A 15 18.72 12.60 -6.20
N LYS A 16 18.73 11.47 -5.47
CA LYS A 16 19.97 10.73 -5.14
C LYS A 16 20.03 9.30 -5.68
N SER A 17 18.97 8.80 -6.32
CA SER A 17 18.93 7.43 -6.86
C SER A 17 19.77 7.31 -8.14
N ALA A 18 20.72 6.37 -8.15
CA ALA A 18 21.57 6.09 -9.30
C ALA A 18 20.76 5.54 -10.49
N ASN A 19 21.09 5.98 -11.72
CA ASN A 19 20.41 5.57 -12.96
C ASN A 19 20.43 4.05 -13.22
N GLU A 20 21.39 3.32 -12.66
CA GLU A 20 21.46 1.85 -12.79
C GLU A 20 20.30 1.10 -12.11
N LEU A 21 19.55 1.78 -11.23
CA LEU A 21 18.37 1.24 -10.52
C LEU A 21 17.06 1.90 -10.97
N ALA A 22 17.04 2.51 -12.17
CA ALA A 22 15.88 3.26 -12.67
C ALA A 22 14.55 2.47 -12.64
N GLU A 23 14.60 1.16 -12.87
CA GLU A 23 13.41 0.29 -12.84
C GLU A 23 12.92 0.04 -11.40
N TYR A 24 13.84 -0.19 -10.47
CA TYR A 24 13.52 -0.34 -9.04
C TYR A 24 12.93 0.96 -8.46
N ARG A 25 13.41 2.10 -8.94
CA ARG A 25 12.90 3.43 -8.57
C ARG A 25 11.42 3.61 -8.90
N LYS A 26 10.93 3.09 -10.04
CA LYS A 26 9.50 3.19 -10.40
C LYS A 26 8.61 2.49 -9.36
N LEU A 27 9.00 1.29 -8.94
CA LEU A 27 8.27 0.52 -7.92
C LEU A 27 8.28 1.22 -6.56
N LEU A 28 9.41 1.83 -6.22
CA LEU A 28 9.62 2.56 -4.97
C LEU A 28 8.83 3.88 -4.94
N ILE A 29 8.68 4.56 -6.08
CA ILE A 29 7.77 5.72 -6.22
C ILE A 29 6.32 5.30 -6.01
N ILE A 30 5.87 4.19 -6.60
CA ILE A 30 4.50 3.69 -6.40
C ILE A 30 4.25 3.38 -4.92
N PHE A 31 5.20 2.72 -4.27
CA PHE A 31 5.14 2.47 -2.83
C PHE A 31 4.98 3.76 -2.02
N LEU A 32 5.81 4.78 -2.29
CA LEU A 32 5.75 6.05 -1.57
C LEU A 32 4.45 6.81 -1.81
N LEU A 33 3.89 6.76 -3.02
CA LEU A 33 2.59 7.35 -3.32
C LEU A 33 1.47 6.64 -2.55
N SER A 34 1.47 5.30 -2.54
CA SER A 34 0.50 4.51 -1.77
C SER A 34 0.62 4.77 -0.26
N ASP A 35 1.84 4.87 0.27
CA ASP A 35 2.07 5.14 1.69
C ASP A 35 1.66 6.58 2.09
N LEU A 36 1.81 7.54 1.19
CA LEU A 36 1.34 8.91 1.38
C LEU A 36 -0.20 8.98 1.43
N VAL A 37 -0.88 8.27 0.53
CA VAL A 37 -2.35 8.11 0.56
C VAL A 37 -2.79 7.46 1.87
N LEU A 38 -2.12 6.38 2.29
CA LEU A 38 -2.39 5.70 3.54
C LEU A 38 -2.21 6.63 4.75
N THR A 39 -1.13 7.42 4.77
CA THR A 39 -0.86 8.37 5.85
C THR A 39 -1.93 9.46 5.93
N VAL A 40 -2.42 9.97 4.80
CA VAL A 40 -3.52 10.94 4.77
C VAL A 40 -4.80 10.33 5.32
N LEU A 41 -5.14 9.10 4.91
CA LEU A 41 -6.28 8.36 5.46
C LEU A 41 -6.11 8.11 6.97
N GLN A 42 -4.92 7.74 7.41
CA GLN A 42 -4.62 7.50 8.83
C GLN A 42 -4.87 8.76 9.67
N ASP A 43 -4.45 9.93 9.19
CA ASP A 43 -4.62 11.20 9.90
C ASP A 43 -6.10 11.65 9.91
N LEU A 44 -6.84 11.37 8.83
CA LEU A 44 -8.24 11.74 8.68
C LEU A 44 -9.19 10.82 9.48
N LEU A 45 -8.92 9.52 9.52
CA LEU A 45 -9.77 8.54 10.23
C LEU A 45 -9.35 8.33 11.69
N LYS A 46 -8.07 8.55 12.01
CA LYS A 46 -7.48 8.14 13.31
C LYS A 46 -7.96 6.74 13.71
N PRO A 47 -7.70 5.71 12.88
CA PRO A 47 -8.25 4.39 13.10
C PRO A 47 -7.71 3.79 14.40
N ALA A 48 -8.60 3.42 15.29
CA ALA A 48 -8.31 2.65 16.49
C ALA A 48 -8.54 1.18 16.19
N VAL A 49 -7.46 0.40 16.16
CA VAL A 49 -7.51 -1.05 16.01
C VAL A 49 -7.61 -1.66 17.40
N VAL A 50 -8.70 -2.37 17.67
CA VAL A 50 -8.89 -3.15 18.89
C VAL A 50 -8.87 -4.61 18.51
N VAL A 51 -7.87 -5.33 19.00
CA VAL A 51 -7.77 -6.78 18.87
C VAL A 51 -8.25 -7.39 20.18
N SER A 52 -9.34 -8.13 20.14
CA SER A 52 -9.90 -8.80 21.32
C SER A 52 -10.21 -10.26 20.98
N GLY A 53 -9.37 -11.17 21.48
CA GLY A 53 -9.42 -12.59 21.11
C GLY A 53 -9.21 -12.78 19.60
N ASP A 54 -10.16 -13.43 18.94
CA ASP A 54 -10.17 -13.64 17.49
C ASP A 54 -10.83 -12.47 16.72
N LEU A 55 -11.32 -11.45 17.43
CA LEU A 55 -11.95 -10.28 16.80
C LEU A 55 -10.91 -9.20 16.50
N PHE A 56 -10.92 -8.76 15.24
CA PHE A 56 -10.17 -7.59 14.78
C PHE A 56 -11.17 -6.48 14.45
N LEU A 57 -11.26 -5.48 15.33
CA LEU A 57 -12.14 -4.33 15.14
C LEU A 57 -11.32 -3.11 14.77
N VAL A 58 -11.80 -2.37 13.77
CA VAL A 58 -11.25 -1.07 13.40
C VAL A 58 -12.36 -0.04 13.58
N PHE A 59 -12.11 0.97 14.39
CA PHE A 59 -13.03 2.08 14.62
C PHE A 59 -12.39 3.39 14.16
N SER A 60 -13.17 4.30 13.58
CA SER A 60 -12.74 5.67 13.33
C SER A 60 -13.09 6.51 14.56
N TYR A 61 -12.11 7.17 15.18
CA TYR A 61 -12.36 8.09 16.29
C TYR A 61 -12.59 9.53 15.82
N SER A 62 -12.53 9.79 14.51
CA SER A 62 -12.79 11.11 13.96
C SER A 62 -14.29 11.36 13.74
N ASP A 63 -14.67 12.63 13.60
CA ASP A 63 -16.05 13.04 13.24
C ASP A 63 -16.51 12.49 11.87
N LEU A 64 -15.57 12.01 11.05
CA LEU A 64 -15.85 11.36 9.76
C LEU A 64 -15.96 9.85 9.92
N GLN A 65 -17.04 9.39 10.55
CA GLN A 65 -17.38 7.97 10.68
C GLN A 65 -18.04 7.42 9.41
N SER A 66 -17.29 7.38 8.31
CA SER A 66 -17.77 6.79 7.06
C SER A 66 -17.23 5.36 6.90
N LYS A 67 -18.14 4.38 6.85
CA LYS A 67 -17.82 2.97 6.57
C LYS A 67 -17.04 2.80 5.27
N TRP A 68 -17.36 3.61 4.26
CA TRP A 68 -16.65 3.61 2.98
C TRP A 68 -15.18 4.00 3.14
N LEU A 69 -14.92 5.03 3.94
CA LEU A 69 -13.57 5.54 4.17
C LEU A 69 -12.73 4.54 4.96
N LEU A 70 -13.35 3.91 5.97
CA LEU A 70 -12.72 2.89 6.80
C LEU A 70 -12.41 1.61 6.01
N SER A 71 -13.33 1.23 5.12
CA SER A 71 -13.14 0.10 4.23
C SER A 71 -12.05 0.37 3.18
N ALA A 72 -12.02 1.59 2.61
CA ALA A 72 -10.96 2.01 1.69
C ALA A 72 -9.59 2.02 2.38
N TYR A 73 -9.53 2.42 3.65
CA TYR A 73 -8.31 2.33 4.45
C TYR A 73 -7.82 0.87 4.59
N ALA A 74 -8.71 -0.09 4.87
CA ALA A 74 -8.36 -1.51 4.91
C ALA A 74 -7.84 -2.02 3.55
N GLY A 75 -8.47 -1.60 2.45
CA GLY A 75 -8.00 -1.90 1.09
C GLY A 75 -6.60 -1.33 0.81
N CYS A 76 -6.32 -0.08 1.24
CA CYS A 76 -5.01 0.54 1.11
C CYS A 76 -3.92 -0.20 1.91
N ILE A 77 -4.23 -0.67 3.12
CA ILE A 77 -3.31 -1.51 3.91
C ILE A 77 -2.95 -2.79 3.15
N SER A 78 -3.95 -3.47 2.58
CA SER A 78 -3.72 -4.69 1.79
C SER A 78 -2.83 -4.42 0.58
N ILE A 79 -3.08 -3.33 -0.16
CA ILE A 79 -2.24 -2.89 -1.28
C ILE A 79 -0.77 -2.74 -0.86
N SER A 80 -0.51 -2.10 0.28
CA SER A 80 0.86 -1.90 0.79
C SER A 80 1.59 -3.23 1.03
N PHE A 81 0.91 -4.25 1.56
CA PHE A 81 1.51 -5.58 1.75
C PHE A 81 1.89 -6.25 0.44
N VAL A 82 1.04 -6.13 -0.59
CA VAL A 82 1.34 -6.68 -1.91
C VAL A 82 2.53 -5.95 -2.53
N ILE A 83 2.57 -4.62 -2.46
CA ILE A 83 3.71 -3.81 -2.92
C ILE A 83 5.01 -4.23 -2.23
N PHE A 84 4.99 -4.39 -0.90
CA PHE A 84 6.14 -4.89 -0.14
C PHE A 84 6.57 -6.28 -0.61
N SER A 85 5.64 -7.18 -0.85
CA SER A 85 5.92 -8.53 -1.33
C SER A 85 6.65 -8.51 -2.69
N PHE A 86 6.19 -7.66 -3.61
CA PHE A 86 6.88 -7.45 -4.89
C PHE A 86 8.28 -6.85 -4.71
N HIS A 87 8.46 -5.97 -3.74
CA HIS A 87 9.76 -5.39 -3.42
C HIS A 87 10.76 -6.46 -2.93
N PHE A 88 10.31 -7.34 -2.03
CA PHE A 88 11.11 -8.48 -1.57
C PHE A 88 11.43 -9.45 -2.69
N LEU A 89 10.46 -9.76 -3.55
CA LEU A 89 10.67 -10.64 -4.71
C LEU A 89 11.71 -10.03 -5.67
N PHE A 90 11.58 -8.75 -5.98
CA PHE A 90 12.55 -8.04 -6.83
C PHE A 90 13.95 -8.08 -6.22
N ARG A 91 14.07 -7.83 -4.91
CA ARG A 91 15.34 -7.91 -4.18
C ARG A 91 15.92 -9.33 -4.14
N ALA A 92 15.09 -10.35 -3.99
CA ALA A 92 15.54 -11.74 -3.99
C ALA A 92 16.08 -12.14 -5.37
N LEU A 93 15.41 -11.72 -6.44
CA LEU A 93 15.84 -11.98 -7.82
C LEU A 93 17.17 -11.28 -8.15
N THR A 94 17.36 -10.03 -7.70
CA THR A 94 18.62 -9.30 -7.92
C THR A 94 19.79 -9.89 -7.13
N ILE A 95 19.57 -10.38 -5.91
CA ILE A 95 20.62 -11.00 -5.08
C ILE A 95 20.97 -12.42 -5.56
N SER A 96 19.98 -13.20 -6.00
CA SER A 96 20.18 -14.59 -6.40
C SER A 96 20.90 -14.74 -7.75
N SER A 97 20.77 -13.76 -8.65
CA SER A 97 21.34 -13.87 -9.99
C SER A 97 22.76 -13.27 -10.07
N LYS A 98 23.77 -14.12 -10.27
CA LYS A 98 25.17 -13.69 -10.53
C LYS A 98 25.38 -12.96 -11.87
N ARG A 99 24.38 -12.95 -12.75
CA ARG A 99 24.33 -12.09 -13.95
C ARG A 99 23.16 -11.13 -13.80
N LEU A 100 23.49 -9.85 -13.94
CA LEU A 100 22.63 -8.67 -13.85
C LEU A 100 21.41 -8.78 -14.80
N PHE A 101 20.43 -9.61 -14.45
CA PHE A 101 19.15 -9.59 -15.14
C PHE A 101 18.42 -8.37 -14.60
N VAL A 102 18.69 -7.22 -15.22
CA VAL A 102 17.85 -6.05 -15.09
C VAL A 102 16.48 -6.50 -15.58
N VAL A 103 15.61 -6.88 -14.64
CA VAL A 103 14.22 -7.20 -14.95
C VAL A 103 13.65 -5.91 -15.53
N HIS A 104 13.62 -5.83 -16.86
CA HIS A 104 13.15 -4.66 -17.56
C HIS A 104 11.65 -4.56 -17.27
N LEU A 105 11.32 -3.64 -16.36
CA LEU A 105 9.96 -3.35 -15.97
C LEU A 105 9.38 -2.40 -17.02
N ASP A 106 9.02 -3.00 -18.15
CA ASP A 106 8.31 -2.31 -19.22
C ASP A 106 7.04 -1.65 -18.65
N TRP A 107 6.65 -0.51 -19.20
CA TRP A 107 5.45 0.22 -18.78
C TRP A 107 4.19 -0.66 -18.83
N LYS A 108 4.14 -1.63 -19.76
CA LYS A 108 3.06 -2.63 -19.83
C LYS A 108 3.04 -3.59 -18.63
N LYS A 109 4.21 -4.00 -18.13
CA LYS A 109 4.32 -4.85 -16.94
C LYS A 109 4.03 -4.04 -15.68
N LEU A 110 4.48 -2.79 -15.63
CA LEU A 110 4.20 -1.87 -14.53
C LEU A 110 2.68 -1.62 -14.41
N THR A 111 2.00 -1.35 -15.52
CA THR A 111 0.54 -1.16 -15.54
C THR A 111 -0.20 -2.44 -15.14
N PHE A 112 0.27 -3.62 -15.55
CA PHE A 112 -0.28 -4.90 -15.10
C PHE A 112 -0.14 -5.09 -13.58
N VAL A 113 1.04 -4.77 -13.02
CA VAL A 113 1.30 -4.84 -11.58
C VAL A 113 0.42 -3.85 -10.81
N CYS A 114 0.28 -2.61 -11.31
CA CYS A 114 -0.64 -1.63 -10.72
C CYS A 114 -2.10 -2.10 -10.79
N ALA A 115 -2.52 -2.77 -11.86
CA ALA A 115 -3.87 -3.32 -11.97
C ALA A 115 -4.11 -4.43 -10.94
N ILE A 116 -3.11 -5.28 -10.66
CA ILE A 116 -3.18 -6.27 -9.57
C ILE A 116 -3.35 -5.57 -8.23
N PHE A 117 -2.57 -4.52 -7.95
CA PHE A 117 -2.68 -3.76 -6.71
C PHE A 117 -4.08 -3.15 -6.55
N LEU A 118 -4.59 -2.50 -7.59
CA LEU A 118 -5.93 -1.93 -7.57
C LEU A 118 -7.02 -2.99 -7.42
N GLY A 119 -6.84 -4.16 -8.04
CA GLY A 119 -7.76 -5.30 -7.92
C GLY A 119 -7.81 -5.84 -6.49
N GLU A 120 -6.66 -6.10 -5.87
CA GLU A 120 -6.56 -6.52 -4.47
C GLU A 120 -7.16 -5.48 -3.52
N GLY A 121 -6.82 -4.20 -3.72
CA GLY A 121 -7.38 -3.11 -2.92
C GLY A 121 -8.90 -3.01 -3.03
N ALA A 122 -9.45 -3.12 -4.24
CA ALA A 122 -10.89 -3.11 -4.47
C ALA A 122 -11.56 -4.33 -3.81
N LEU A 123 -10.96 -5.52 -3.95
CA LEU A 123 -11.48 -6.75 -3.35
C LEU A 123 -11.54 -6.63 -1.82
N TYR A 124 -10.45 -6.19 -1.18
CA TYR A 124 -10.43 -6.00 0.27
C TYR A 124 -11.34 -4.86 0.75
N THR A 125 -11.51 -3.80 -0.04
CA THR A 125 -12.47 -2.73 0.25
C THR A 125 -13.91 -3.23 0.17
N VAL A 126 -14.25 -4.07 -0.82
CA VAL A 126 -15.60 -4.63 -0.92
C VAL A 126 -15.85 -5.64 0.20
N ALA A 127 -14.88 -6.52 0.46
CA ALA A 127 -14.97 -7.52 1.53
C ALA A 127 -15.14 -6.85 2.91
N SER A 128 -14.33 -5.84 3.21
CA SER A 128 -14.39 -5.12 4.49
C SER A 128 -15.70 -4.33 4.63
N TYR A 129 -16.21 -3.75 3.53
CA TYR A 129 -17.48 -3.03 3.55
C TYR A 129 -18.67 -3.95 3.81
N ASN A 130 -18.68 -5.13 3.18
CA ASN A 130 -19.71 -6.14 3.41
C ASN A 130 -19.65 -6.69 4.84
N ALA A 131 -18.45 -6.93 5.37
CA ALA A 131 -18.28 -7.36 6.77
C ALA A 131 -18.84 -6.33 7.77
N MET A 132 -18.56 -5.04 7.54
CA MET A 132 -19.09 -3.95 8.37
C MET A 132 -20.61 -3.79 8.24
N SER A 133 -21.18 -4.07 7.06
CA SER A 133 -22.62 -3.99 6.82
C SER A 133 -23.40 -5.16 7.43
N CYS A 134 -22.78 -6.34 7.51
CA CYS A 134 -23.37 -7.52 8.12
C CYS A 134 -23.40 -7.43 9.67
N GLY A 135 -22.50 -6.64 10.27
CA GLY A 135 -22.43 -6.44 11.72
C GLY A 135 -23.52 -5.55 12.34
N GLU A 136 -24.32 -4.82 11.55
CA GLU A 136 -25.44 -3.99 12.06
C GLU A 136 -26.74 -4.78 12.30
N GLY A 137 -26.74 -6.10 12.06
CA GLY A 137 -27.91 -6.97 12.24
C GLY A 137 -28.11 -7.54 13.64
N TYR A 138 -27.34 -7.11 14.66
CA TYR A 138 -27.42 -7.61 16.03
C TYR A 138 -27.60 -6.48 17.04
#